data_AF-L1NCV7-F1
#
_entry.id   AF-L1NCV7-F1
#
_cell.length_a   1.000
_cell.length_b   1.000
_cell.length_c   1.000
_cell.angle_alpha   90.00
_cell.angle_beta   90.00
_cell.angle_gamma   90.00
#
_symmetry.space_group_name_H-M   'P 1'
#
loop_
_entity.id
_entity.type
_entity.pdbx_description
1 polymer ?
#
loop_
_entity_poly.entity_id
_entity_poly.type
_entity_poly.pdbx_seq_one_letter_code
_entity_poly.pdbx_strand_id
1 'polypeptide(L)'
;MKINILDKRRLQNLEHSQYAINLHTICTEANIEKINALLPALQKAIDKEEQALNLPREKEFIKEIRQLDAARDESYRALQLVVQAAKHRRVADVKAAAEEVEKVLRRYPELASQSNNKETSGIRNLAADLN
;
A
#
# COMPACT_ATOMS: atom_id res chain seq x y z
N MET A 1 -22.00 35.03 -11.07
CA MET A 1 -21.90 34.17 -9.87
C MET A 1 -21.39 35.03 -8.71
N LYS A 2 -22.21 35.29 -7.68
CA LYS A 2 -21.76 36.00 -6.46
C LYS A 2 -21.16 34.97 -5.51
N ILE A 3 -19.84 35.00 -5.31
CA ILE A 3 -19.18 34.17 -4.30
C ILE A 3 -19.29 34.93 -2.98
N ASN A 4 -20.28 34.57 -2.15
CA ASN A 4 -20.50 35.23 -0.86
C ASN A 4 -19.45 34.84 0.19
N ILE A 5 -18.76 33.70 0.02
CA ILE A 5 -17.69 33.19 0.90
C ILE A 5 -16.69 32.41 0.04
N LEU A 6 -15.41 32.82 0.03
CA LEU A 6 -14.30 32.04 -0.52
C LEU A 6 -13.77 31.10 0.58
N ASP A 7 -14.34 29.90 0.69
CA ASP A 7 -13.78 28.85 1.54
C ASP A 7 -12.94 27.89 0.70
N LYS A 8 -11.62 28.06 0.77
CA LYS A 8 -10.65 27.22 0.06
C LYS A 8 -10.75 25.73 0.43
N ARG A 9 -11.31 25.40 1.61
CA ARG A 9 -11.50 24.00 2.06
C ARG A 9 -12.65 23.30 1.35
N ARG A 10 -13.52 24.05 0.66
CA ARG A 10 -14.67 23.50 -0.07
C ARG A 10 -14.39 23.25 -1.55
N LEU A 11 -13.27 23.75 -2.06
CA LEU A 11 -12.80 23.44 -3.41
C LEU A 11 -12.23 22.02 -3.42
N GLN A 12 -12.87 21.10 -4.14
CA GLN A 12 -12.43 19.71 -4.18
C GLN A 12 -11.37 19.50 -5.25
N ASN A 13 -10.18 19.03 -4.85
CA ASN A 13 -9.12 18.51 -5.71
C ASN A 13 -8.88 19.40 -6.97
N LEU A 14 -9.38 18.96 -8.13
CA LEU A 14 -9.24 19.63 -9.43
C LEU A 14 -9.80 21.07 -9.44
N GLU A 15 -10.82 21.37 -8.63
CA GLU A 15 -11.37 22.72 -8.51
C GLU A 15 -10.39 23.68 -7.85
N HIS A 16 -9.61 23.20 -6.87
CA HIS A 16 -8.59 24.01 -6.21
C HIS A 16 -7.41 24.27 -7.17
N SER A 17 -6.95 23.23 -7.87
CA SER A 17 -5.89 23.35 -8.88
C SER A 17 -6.27 24.35 -9.99
N GLN A 18 -7.48 24.23 -10.55
CA GLN A 18 -7.95 25.16 -11.58
C GLN A 18 -8.06 26.61 -11.07
N TYR A 19 -8.50 26.78 -9.81
CA TYR A 19 -8.53 28.10 -9.18
C TYR A 19 -7.13 28.71 -9.04
N ALA A 20 -6.14 27.92 -8.62
CA ALA A 20 -4.76 28.39 -8.46
C ALA A 20 -4.13 28.78 -9.81
N ILE A 21 -4.37 28.00 -10.87
CA ILE A 21 -3.96 28.32 -12.24
C ILE A 21 -4.58 29.64 -12.71
N ASN A 22 -5.90 29.80 -12.55
CA ASN A 22 -6.60 31.02 -12.95
C ASN A 22 -6.09 32.25 -12.19
N LEU A 23 -5.82 32.10 -10.89
CA LEU A 23 -5.24 33.16 -10.06
C LEU A 23 -3.85 33.55 -10.59
N HIS A 24 -2.99 32.57 -10.88
CA HIS A 24 -1.66 32.81 -11.42
C HIS A 24 -1.72 33.59 -12.75
N THR A 25 -2.61 33.21 -13.67
CA THR A 25 -2.82 33.91 -14.94
C THR A 25 -3.26 35.36 -14.73
N ILE A 26 -4.28 35.60 -13.91
CA ILE A 26 -4.78 36.96 -13.63
C ILE A 26 -3.68 37.82 -12.99
N CYS A 27 -2.92 37.26 -12.03
CA CYS A 27 -1.82 37.98 -11.39
C CYS A 27 -0.67 38.30 -12.36
N THR A 28 -0.40 37.42 -13.31
CA THR A 28 0.59 37.64 -14.37
C THR A 28 0.15 38.75 -15.31
N GLU A 29 -1.11 38.73 -15.76
CA GLU A 29 -1.70 39.76 -16.63
C GLU A 29 -1.77 41.13 -15.94
N ALA A 30 -2.10 41.16 -14.66
CA ALA A 30 -2.16 42.40 -13.87
C ALA A 30 -0.79 43.06 -13.67
N ASN A 31 0.31 42.30 -13.81
CA ASN A 31 1.71 42.77 -13.75
C ASN A 31 2.02 43.70 -12.57
N ILE A 32 1.54 43.35 -11.37
CA ILE A 32 1.77 44.13 -10.16
C ILE A 32 3.13 43.75 -9.57
N GLU A 33 4.08 44.69 -9.51
CA GLU A 33 5.48 44.44 -9.09
C GLU A 33 5.63 43.60 -7.81
N LYS A 34 4.84 43.92 -6.77
CA LYS A 34 4.88 43.20 -5.49
C LYS A 34 4.40 41.75 -5.59
N ILE A 35 3.45 41.49 -6.50
CA ILE A 35 2.89 40.15 -6.72
C ILE A 35 3.80 39.36 -7.66
N ASN A 36 4.43 40.02 -8.63
CA ASN A 36 5.34 39.38 -9.58
C ASN A 36 6.49 38.64 -8.87
N ALA A 37 7.00 39.17 -7.76
CA ALA A 37 8.00 38.50 -6.94
C ALA A 37 7.53 37.16 -6.34
N LEU A 38 6.21 36.96 -6.18
CA LEU A 38 5.60 35.77 -5.60
C LEU A 38 5.12 34.76 -6.65
N LEU A 39 4.99 35.17 -7.92
CA LEU A 39 4.53 34.29 -9.00
C LEU A 39 5.38 33.01 -9.14
N PRO A 40 6.72 33.05 -9.08
CA PRO A 40 7.52 31.82 -9.18
C PRO A 40 7.25 30.82 -8.05
N ALA A 41 7.01 31.32 -6.83
CA ALA A 41 6.68 30.48 -5.69
C ALA A 41 5.28 29.86 -5.82
N LEU A 42 4.33 30.63 -6.38
CA LEU A 42 2.98 30.15 -6.67
C LEU A 42 3.00 29.07 -7.76
N GLN A 43 3.70 29.29 -8.88
CA GLN A 43 3.81 28.29 -9.96
C GLN A 43 4.40 26.98 -9.43
N LYS A 44 5.47 27.04 -8.63
CA LYS A 44 6.06 25.85 -8.01
C LYS A 44 5.09 25.10 -7.09
N ALA A 45 4.15 25.80 -6.45
CA ALA A 45 3.13 25.17 -5.63
C ALA A 45 2.06 24.49 -6.50
N ILE A 46 1.64 25.13 -7.60
CA ILE A 46 0.71 24.56 -8.59
C ILE A 46 1.30 23.28 -9.19
N ASP A 47 2.56 23.31 -9.64
CA ASP A 47 3.20 22.14 -10.26
C ASP A 47 3.25 20.93 -9.30
N LYS A 48 3.50 21.18 -8.01
CA LYS A 48 3.48 20.13 -6.97
C LYS A 48 2.08 19.59 -6.72
N GLU A 49 1.07 20.46 -6.74
CA GLU A 49 -0.32 20.06 -6.60
C GLU A 49 -0.75 19.20 -7.80
N GLU A 50 -0.42 19.61 -9.03
CA GLU A 50 -0.68 18.81 -10.24
C GLU A 50 0.04 17.45 -10.20
N GLN A 51 1.29 17.41 -9.74
CA GLN A 51 2.01 16.14 -9.52
C GLN A 51 1.30 15.25 -8.50
N ALA A 52 0.80 15.82 -7.40
CA ALA A 52 0.08 15.06 -6.38
C ALA A 52 -1.29 14.55 -6.88
N LEU A 53 -2.00 15.36 -7.68
CA LEU A 53 -3.28 14.98 -8.29
C LEU A 53 -3.10 13.91 -9.38
N ASN A 54 -1.97 13.89 -10.06
CA ASN A 54 -1.64 12.95 -11.13
C ASN A 54 -0.76 11.77 -10.68
N LEU A 55 -0.71 11.46 -9.39
CA LEU A 55 -0.01 10.26 -8.92
C LEU A 55 -0.59 9.01 -9.62
N PRO A 56 0.26 8.12 -10.15
CA PRO A 56 -0.20 6.87 -10.73
C PRO A 56 -1.06 6.12 -9.71
N ARG A 57 -2.33 5.89 -10.07
CA ARG A 57 -3.28 5.14 -9.21
C ARG A 57 -2.81 3.71 -8.96
N GLU A 58 -2.04 3.18 -9.91
CA GLU A 58 -1.28 1.94 -9.76
C GLU A 58 0.20 2.32 -9.72
N LYS A 59 0.89 2.05 -8.60
CA LYS A 59 2.36 2.01 -8.62
C LYS A 59 2.77 0.87 -9.54
N GLU A 60 3.88 1.04 -10.26
CA GLU A 60 4.51 -0.06 -10.98
C GLU A 60 4.69 -1.27 -10.05
N PHE A 61 4.48 -2.47 -10.58
CA PHE A 61 4.64 -3.76 -9.90
C PHE A 61 3.58 -4.16 -8.86
N ILE A 62 2.50 -3.41 -8.66
CA ILE A 62 1.44 -3.81 -7.69
C ILE A 62 0.84 -5.17 -8.03
N LYS A 63 0.64 -5.49 -9.31
CA LYS A 63 0.02 -6.75 -9.73
C LYS A 63 0.95 -7.92 -9.47
N GLU A 64 2.21 -7.78 -9.84
CA GLU A 64 3.27 -8.75 -9.64
C GLU A 64 3.51 -9.02 -8.15
N ILE A 65 3.58 -7.95 -7.33
CA ILE A 65 3.73 -8.08 -5.86
C ILE A 65 2.54 -8.82 -5.26
N ARG A 66 1.31 -8.48 -5.68
CA ARG A 66 0.10 -9.18 -5.20
C ARG A 66 0.08 -10.66 -5.58
N GLN A 67 0.58 -11.02 -6.76
CA GLN A 67 0.69 -12.42 -7.17
C GLN A 67 1.72 -13.17 -6.33
N LEU A 68 2.85 -12.54 -6.00
CA LEU A 68 3.85 -13.12 -5.11
C LEU A 68 3.33 -13.30 -3.68
N ASP A 69 2.61 -12.30 -3.15
CA ASP A 69 1.94 -12.40 -1.85
C ASP A 69 0.92 -13.55 -1.84
N ALA A 70 0.06 -13.64 -2.86
CA ALA A 70 -0.91 -14.75 -2.97
C ALA A 70 -0.23 -16.13 -3.04
N ALA A 71 0.82 -16.28 -3.85
CA ALA A 71 1.57 -17.53 -3.95
C ALA A 71 2.20 -17.96 -2.61
N ARG A 72 2.65 -16.99 -1.81
CA ARG A 72 3.19 -17.22 -0.46
C ARG A 72 2.10 -17.73 0.48
N ASP A 73 0.94 -17.06 0.51
CA ASP A 73 -0.18 -17.42 1.37
C ASP A 73 -0.73 -18.81 1.04
N GLU A 74 -0.87 -19.10 -0.26
CA GLU A 74 -1.28 -20.41 -0.77
C GLU A 74 -0.30 -21.50 -0.36
N SER A 75 1.02 -21.25 -0.45
CA SER A 75 2.05 -22.20 -0.04
C SER A 75 2.01 -22.48 1.46
N TYR A 76 1.85 -21.44 2.29
CA TYR A 76 1.69 -21.61 3.74
C TYR A 76 0.42 -22.41 4.07
N ARG A 77 -0.69 -22.12 3.40
CA ARG A 77 -1.95 -22.86 3.59
C ARG A 77 -1.83 -24.32 3.14
N ALA A 78 -1.18 -24.57 2.02
CA ALA A 78 -0.93 -25.92 1.51
C ALA A 78 -0.11 -26.74 2.51
N LEU A 79 0.94 -26.15 3.09
CA LEU A 79 1.74 -26.80 4.14
C LEU A 79 0.88 -27.20 5.34
N GLN A 80 0.05 -26.28 5.84
CA GLN A 80 -0.86 -26.58 6.96
C GLN A 80 -1.79 -27.78 6.64
N LEU A 81 -2.39 -27.80 5.45
CA LEU A 81 -3.29 -28.87 5.02
C LEU A 81 -2.57 -30.21 4.87
N VAL A 82 -1.36 -30.21 4.32
CA VAL A 82 -0.54 -31.43 4.18
C VAL A 82 -0.21 -32.00 5.56
N VAL A 83 0.19 -31.17 6.52
CA VAL A 83 0.48 -31.62 7.89
C VAL A 83 -0.79 -32.17 8.56
N GLN A 84 -1.92 -31.47 8.42
CA GLN A 84 -3.20 -31.95 8.95
C GLN A 84 -3.59 -33.32 8.34
N ALA A 85 -3.47 -33.47 7.02
CA ALA A 85 -3.75 -34.74 6.35
C ALA A 85 -2.78 -35.85 6.78
N ALA A 86 -1.49 -35.53 6.96
CA ALA A 86 -0.46 -36.48 7.36
C ALA A 86 -0.73 -37.08 8.75
N LYS A 87 -1.32 -36.34 9.68
CA LYS A 87 -1.72 -36.85 11.01
C LYS A 87 -2.76 -37.98 10.96
N HIS A 88 -3.51 -38.07 9.85
CA HIS A 88 -4.52 -39.10 9.65
C HIS A 88 -4.02 -40.27 8.79
N ARG A 89 -2.74 -40.27 8.39
CA ARG A 89 -2.15 -41.41 7.68
C ARG A 89 -1.95 -42.61 8.61
N ARG A 90 -2.07 -43.82 8.05
CA ARG A 90 -1.91 -45.09 8.78
C ARG A 90 -0.45 -45.41 9.14
N VAL A 91 0.50 -44.77 8.47
CA VAL A 91 1.94 -44.99 8.68
C VAL A 91 2.37 -44.22 9.93
N ALA A 92 2.84 -44.93 10.96
CA ALA A 92 3.19 -44.34 12.27
C ALA A 92 4.25 -43.25 12.17
N ASP A 93 5.32 -43.48 11.39
CA ASP A 93 6.41 -42.53 11.23
C ASP A 93 5.95 -41.21 10.61
N VAL A 94 5.03 -41.28 9.63
CA VAL A 94 4.47 -40.11 8.98
C VAL A 94 3.58 -39.32 9.94
N LYS A 95 2.85 -40.01 10.82
CA LYS A 95 2.02 -39.37 11.83
C LYS A 95 2.88 -38.67 12.89
N ALA A 96 3.94 -39.33 13.37
CA ALA A 96 4.88 -38.75 14.34
C ALA A 96 5.58 -37.51 13.76
N ALA A 97 6.06 -37.59 12.51
CA ALA A 97 6.66 -36.44 11.83
C ALA A 97 5.66 -35.27 11.70
N ALA A 98 4.40 -35.56 11.34
CA ALA A 98 3.37 -34.53 11.23
C ALA A 98 3.05 -33.84 12.57
N GLU A 99 3.06 -34.59 13.68
CA GLU A 99 2.86 -34.04 15.03
C GLU A 99 4.01 -33.09 15.43
N GLU A 100 5.26 -33.43 15.10
CA GLU A 100 6.40 -32.54 15.37
C GLU A 100 6.34 -31.25 14.52
N VAL A 101 6.04 -31.37 13.23
CA VAL A 101 5.89 -30.19 12.34
C VAL A 101 4.71 -29.31 12.79
N GLU A 102 3.62 -29.91 13.27
CA GLU A 102 2.47 -29.16 13.79
C GLU A 102 2.85 -28.33 15.03
N LYS A 103 3.70 -28.84 15.93
CA LYS A 103 4.16 -28.07 17.09
C LYS A 103 4.86 -26.78 16.66
N VAL A 104 5.69 -26.86 15.62
CA VAL A 104 6.36 -25.69 15.04
C VAL A 104 5.33 -24.74 14.41
N LEU A 105 4.42 -25.25 13.58
CA LEU A 105 3.38 -24.44 12.93
C LEU A 105 2.49 -23.69 13.92
N ARG A 106 2.16 -24.29 15.07
CA ARG A 106 1.35 -23.66 16.13
C ARG A 106 1.98 -22.42 16.75
N ARG A 107 3.31 -22.26 16.66
CA ARG A 107 4.00 -21.03 17.12
C ARG A 107 3.73 -19.84 16.21
N TYR A 108 3.23 -20.09 15.00
CA TYR A 108 3.01 -19.09 13.96
C TYR A 108 1.55 -19.12 13.47
N PRO A 109 0.54 -18.85 14.32
CA PRO A 109 -0.86 -18.88 13.92
C PRO A 109 -1.21 -17.68 13.03
N GLU A 110 -2.10 -17.92 12.06
CA GLU A 110 -2.78 -16.89 11.27
C GLU A 110 -1.82 -15.90 10.55
N LEU A 111 -0.66 -16.36 10.09
CA LEU A 111 0.33 -15.47 9.46
C LEU A 111 -0.23 -14.68 8.27
N ALA A 112 -1.03 -15.32 7.41
CA ALA A 112 -1.61 -14.70 6.20
C ALA A 112 -2.68 -13.61 6.49
N SER A 113 -3.16 -13.48 7.73
CA SER A 113 -4.09 -12.40 8.11
C SER A 113 -3.40 -11.23 8.82
N GLN A 114 -2.08 -11.30 8.99
CA GLN A 114 -1.30 -10.29 9.70
C GLN A 114 -0.79 -9.21 8.75
N SER A 115 -0.20 -8.15 9.30
CA SER A 115 0.46 -7.14 8.47
C SER A 115 1.67 -7.74 7.74
N ASN A 116 1.98 -7.26 6.53
CA ASN A 116 3.05 -7.80 5.68
C ASN A 116 4.39 -7.97 6.43
N ASN A 117 4.77 -7.00 7.26
CA ASN A 117 6.01 -7.08 8.05
C ASN A 117 6.00 -8.23 9.06
N LYS A 118 4.86 -8.42 9.75
CA LYS A 118 4.71 -9.46 10.76
C LYS A 118 4.64 -10.83 10.12
N GLU A 119 3.89 -10.95 9.03
CA GLU A 119 3.82 -12.16 8.23
C GLU A 119 5.19 -12.56 7.68
N THR A 120 5.91 -11.63 7.04
CA THR A 120 7.25 -11.87 6.48
C THR A 120 8.22 -12.36 7.56
N SER A 121 8.21 -11.70 8.73
CA SER A 121 9.04 -12.12 9.86
C SER A 121 8.63 -13.51 10.38
N GLY A 122 7.33 -13.79 10.46
CA GLY A 122 6.81 -15.09 10.90
C GLY A 122 7.19 -16.23 9.97
N ILE A 123 7.04 -16.05 8.65
CA ILE A 123 7.41 -17.05 7.64
C ILE A 123 8.92 -17.30 7.66
N ARG A 124 9.74 -16.26 7.81
CA ARG A 124 11.20 -16.41 7.92
C ARG A 124 11.60 -17.24 9.15
N ASN A 125 10.99 -16.97 10.30
CA ASN A 125 11.26 -17.71 11.53
C ASN A 125 10.73 -19.14 11.46
N LEU A 126 9.56 -19.35 10.85
CA LEU A 126 9.01 -20.67 10.58
C LEU A 126 9.98 -21.50 9.72
N ALA A 127 10.49 -20.94 8.63
CA ALA A 127 11.46 -21.63 7.77
C ALA A 127 12.76 -21.99 8.53
N ALA A 128 13.20 -21.14 9.46
CA ALA A 128 14.35 -21.42 10.31
C ALA A 128 14.08 -22.52 11.34
N ASP A 129 12.89 -22.53 11.96
CA ASP A 129 12.51 -23.54 12.96
C ASP A 129 12.21 -24.93 12.34
N LEU A 130 11.97 -24.99 11.03
CA LEU A 130 11.71 -26.25 10.30
C LEU A 130 12.98 -26.88 9.69
N ASN A 131 14.11 -26.17 9.66
CA ASN A 131 15.41 -26.67 9.19
C ASN A 131 16.22 -27.27 10.34
#